data_AF-A0A958SFJ4-F1
#
_entry.id   AF-A0A958SFJ4-F1
#
_cell.length_a   1.000
_cell.length_b   1.000
_cell.length_c   1.000
_cell.angle_alpha   90.00
_cell.angle_beta   90.00
_cell.angle_gamma   90.00
#
_symmetry.space_group_name_H-M   'P 1'
#
loop_
_entity.id
_entity.type
_entity.pdbx_description
1 polymer ?
#
loop_
_entity_poly.entity_id
_entity_poly.type
_entity_poly.pdbx_seq_one_letter_code
_entity_poly.pdbx_strand_id
1 'polypeptide(L)'
;MKQMMNGDVLIKIDKAVRERETSSGIISVEPGRLRKAVDRGEVLLSSVDHIKPKDRILWRMHHEKYFWEDKDSGEHFMIVNDKNILAKLN
;
A
#
# COMPACT_ATOMS: atom_id res chain seq x y z
N MET A 1 -19.02 7.97 0.73
CA MET A 1 -17.68 8.03 0.10
C MET A 1 -16.85 9.04 0.88
N LYS A 2 -15.70 8.63 1.43
CA LYS A 2 -14.82 9.53 2.19
C LYS A 2 -13.94 10.30 1.19
N GLN A 3 -13.85 11.61 1.35
CA GLN A 3 -13.07 12.50 0.48
C GLN A 3 -11.57 12.19 0.64
N MET A 4 -10.85 11.98 -0.47
CA MET A 4 -9.39 11.87 -0.46
C MET A 4 -8.78 13.23 -0.10
N MET A 5 -7.79 13.23 0.80
CA MET A 5 -7.04 14.44 1.16
C MET A 5 -5.85 14.64 0.22
N ASN A 6 -5.31 15.86 0.16
CA ASN A 6 -4.06 16.11 -0.57
C ASN A 6 -2.94 15.21 -0.06
N GLY A 7 -2.27 14.49 -0.96
CA GLY A 7 -1.23 13.53 -0.62
C GLY A 7 -1.73 12.08 -0.52
N ASP A 8 -3.04 11.85 -0.60
CA ASP A 8 -3.60 10.49 -0.55
C ASP A 8 -3.53 9.78 -1.90
N VAL A 9 -3.22 8.50 -1.84
CA VAL A 9 -3.16 7.56 -2.96
C VAL A 9 -3.96 6.31 -2.59
N LEU A 10 -4.92 5.95 -3.43
CA LEU A 10 -5.69 4.71 -3.32
C LEU A 10 -4.98 3.58 -4.07
N ILE A 11 -4.80 2.46 -3.37
CA ILE A 11 -4.02 1.32 -3.85
C ILE A 11 -4.84 0.05 -3.72
N LYS A 12 -4.77 -0.80 -4.75
CA LYS A 12 -5.09 -2.22 -4.68
C LYS A 12 -3.84 -3.01 -4.28
N ILE A 13 -3.92 -3.68 -3.13
CA ILE A 13 -2.78 -4.38 -2.53
C ILE A 13 -2.58 -5.73 -3.22
N ASP A 14 -1.33 -6.09 -3.50
CA ASP A 14 -0.99 -7.45 -3.93
C ASP A 14 -1.35 -8.44 -2.82
N LYS A 15 -2.17 -9.44 -3.12
CA LYS A 15 -2.72 -10.44 -2.17
C LYS A 15 -1.70 -11.16 -1.27
N ALA A 16 -0.39 -11.08 -1.52
CA ALA A 16 0.57 -12.03 -1.00
C ALA A 16 1.92 -11.48 -0.49
N VAL A 17 2.15 -10.17 -0.43
CA VAL A 17 3.51 -9.67 -0.17
C VAL A 17 3.54 -8.58 0.89
N ARG A 18 3.40 -9.00 2.16
CA ARG A 18 3.93 -8.23 3.28
C ARG A 18 5.39 -8.61 3.41
N GLU A 19 6.27 -7.71 3.02
CA GLU A 19 7.71 -7.86 3.13
C GLU A 19 8.18 -7.15 4.40
N ARG A 20 8.93 -7.86 5.26
CA ARG A 20 9.63 -7.24 6.38
C ARG A 20 11.10 -7.08 6.01
N GLU A 21 11.55 -5.84 6.08
CA GLU A 21 12.98 -5.53 6.06
C GLU A 21 13.60 -5.95 7.41
N THR A 22 14.53 -6.88 7.35
CA THR A 22 15.38 -7.30 8.48
C THR A 22 16.83 -6.94 8.19
N SER A 23 17.70 -7.01 9.20
CA SER A 23 19.15 -6.85 9.02
C SER A 23 19.77 -7.88 8.08
N SER A 24 19.03 -8.94 7.72
CA SER A 24 19.46 -10.04 6.85
C SER A 24 18.80 -10.02 5.47
N GLY A 25 18.00 -9.00 5.14
CA GLY A 25 17.30 -8.86 3.86
C GLY A 25 15.78 -8.76 3.99
N ILE A 26 15.07 -9.05 2.91
CA ILE A 26 13.61 -8.95 2.82
C ILE A 26 12.99 -10.35 3.03
N ILE A 27 12.04 -10.49 3.97
CA ILE A 27 11.31 -11.75 4.22
C ILE A 27 9.79 -11.58 4.05
N SER A 28 9.10 -12.60 3.55
CA SER A 28 7.63 -12.65 3.50
C SER A 28 7.05 -13.03 4.87
N VAL A 29 5.95 -12.40 5.27
CA VAL A 29 5.39 -12.47 6.62
C VAL A 29 3.86 -12.48 6.59
N GLU A 30 3.25 -13.24 7.50
CA GLU A 30 1.80 -13.42 7.55
C GLU A 30 1.02 -12.11 7.87
N PRO A 31 -0.22 -11.99 7.38
CA PRO A 31 -1.09 -10.84 7.65
C PRO A 31 -1.36 -10.64 9.16
N GLY A 32 -1.34 -9.39 9.62
CA GLY A 32 -1.79 -9.01 10.98
C GLY A 32 -0.71 -8.81 12.06
N ARG A 33 0.58 -9.03 11.76
CA ARG A 33 1.65 -9.01 12.80
C ARG A 33 2.65 -7.85 12.78
N LEU A 34 2.57 -6.88 11.86
CA LEU A 34 3.72 -5.99 11.63
C LEU A 34 3.41 -4.50 11.58
N ARG A 35 3.93 -3.78 12.58
CA ARG A 35 4.00 -2.31 12.65
C ARG A 35 5.08 -1.68 11.74
N LYS A 36 5.70 -2.46 10.85
CA LYS A 36 6.81 -2.05 9.95
C LYS A 36 6.88 -2.88 8.66
N ALA A 37 5.74 -3.35 8.17
CA ALA A 37 5.71 -4.06 6.89
C ALA A 37 5.87 -3.07 5.74
N VAL A 38 6.52 -3.53 4.68
CA VAL A 38 6.49 -2.91 3.37
C VAL A 38 5.52 -3.73 2.54
N ASP A 39 4.61 -3.04 1.87
CA ASP A 39 3.65 -3.64 0.97
C ASP A 39 3.81 -3.03 -0.43
N ARG A 40 3.24 -3.73 -1.40
CA ARG A 40 3.21 -3.30 -2.79
C ARG A 40 1.85 -3.54 -3.42
N GLY A 41 1.61 -2.85 -4.54
CA GLY A 41 0.30 -2.85 -5.16
C GLY A 41 0.24 -1.95 -6.37
N GLU A 42 -0.97 -1.80 -6.89
CA GLU A 42 -1.31 -0.99 -8.04
C GLU A 42 -2.12 0.24 -7.60
N VAL A 43 -1.73 1.41 -8.08
CA VAL A 43 -2.45 2.66 -7.83
C VAL A 43 -3.75 2.66 -8.63
N LEU A 44 -4.86 2.89 -7.96
CA LEU A 44 -6.17 3.08 -8.60
C LEU A 44 -6.48 4.56 -8.80
N LEU A 45 -6.21 5.38 -7.78
CA LEU A 45 -6.45 6.82 -7.79
C LEU A 45 -5.35 7.54 -6.99
N SER A 46 -5.03 8.77 -7.39
CA SER A 46 -3.99 9.57 -6.74
C SER A 46 -4.37 11.04 -6.74
N SER A 47 -4.15 11.70 -5.61
CA SER A 47 -4.19 13.17 -5.48
C SER A 47 -2.81 13.81 -5.68
N VAL A 48 -1.84 13.03 -6.17
CA VAL A 48 -0.42 13.34 -6.18
C VAL A 48 0.10 13.27 -7.61
N ASP A 49 0.61 14.39 -8.13
CA ASP A 49 0.94 14.56 -9.55
C ASP A 49 1.96 13.55 -10.08
N HIS A 50 2.91 13.16 -9.23
CA HIS A 50 3.97 12.25 -9.62
C HIS A 50 3.58 10.78 -9.49
N ILE A 51 2.34 10.43 -9.12
CA ILE A 51 1.86 9.05 -8.99
C ILE A 51 0.57 8.90 -9.77
N LYS A 52 0.56 8.00 -10.75
CA LYS A 52 -0.52 7.86 -11.73
C LYS A 52 -1.29 6.55 -11.50
N PRO A 53 -2.58 6.49 -11.90
CA PRO A 53 -3.30 5.22 -11.98
C PRO A 53 -2.50 4.20 -12.80
N LYS A 54 -2.54 2.94 -12.36
CA LYS A 54 -1.75 1.81 -12.86
C LYS A 54 -0.26 1.82 -12.51
N ASP A 55 0.26 2.86 -11.87
CA ASP A 55 1.62 2.79 -11.33
C ASP A 55 1.68 1.66 -10.29
N ARG A 56 2.77 0.90 -10.35
CA ARG A 56 3.11 -0.07 -9.31
C ARG A 56 3.97 0.63 -8.28
N ILE A 57 3.63 0.49 -7.00
CA ILE A 57 4.36 1.17 -5.92
C ILE A 57 4.64 0.26 -4.74
N LEU A 58 5.70 0.62 -4.03
CA LEU A 58 6.14 0.05 -2.77
C LEU A 58 5.94 1.12 -1.69
N TRP A 59 5.33 0.78 -0.55
CA TRP A 59 5.12 1.73 0.54
C TRP A 59 5.37 1.08 1.89
N ARG A 60 5.68 1.92 2.89
CA ARG A 60 5.82 1.49 4.28
C ARG A 60 4.50 1.66 5.02
N MET A 61 4.03 0.59 5.66
CA MET A 61 2.88 0.65 6.55
C MET A 61 3.24 1.38 7.86
N HIS A 62 2.60 2.52 8.10
CA HIS A 62 2.75 3.27 9.34
C HIS A 62 1.36 3.67 9.87
N HIS A 63 0.91 3.02 10.94
CA HIS A 63 -0.43 3.18 11.55
C HIS A 63 -1.57 3.03 10.54
N GLU A 64 -2.13 1.83 10.44
CA GLU A 64 -3.26 1.48 9.56
C GLU A 64 -4.45 2.44 9.80
N LYS A 65 -4.60 3.47 8.95
CA LYS A 65 -5.76 4.35 9.03
C LYS A 65 -6.91 3.88 8.14
N TYR A 66 -6.63 3.30 6.97
CA TYR A 66 -7.68 2.96 5.99
C TYR A 66 -7.33 1.72 5.17
N PHE A 67 -7.58 0.54 5.72
CA PHE A 67 -7.50 -0.75 5.04
C PHE A 67 -8.89 -1.38 4.98
N TRP A 68 -9.26 -1.96 3.84
CA TRP A 68 -10.47 -2.76 3.73
C TRP A 68 -10.33 -3.87 2.68
N GLU A 69 -11.18 -4.88 2.81
CA GLU A 69 -11.35 -5.96 1.86
C GLU A 69 -12.72 -5.83 1.20
N ASP A 70 -12.76 -5.93 -0.13
CA ASP A 70 -14.01 -6.11 -0.87
C ASP A 70 -14.48 -7.56 -0.72
N LYS A 71 -15.66 -7.75 -0.10
CA LYS A 71 -16.14 -9.08 0.30
C LYS A 71 -16.53 -9.98 -0.88
N ASP A 72 -16.80 -9.40 -2.05
CA ASP A 72 -17.24 -10.16 -3.23
C ASP A 72 -16.04 -10.69 -4.01
N SER A 73 -14.98 -9.89 -4.13
CA SER A 73 -13.76 -10.24 -4.87
C SER A 73 -12.61 -10.77 -3.99
N GLY A 74 -12.67 -10.53 -2.67
CA GLY A 74 -11.57 -10.77 -1.74
C GLY A 74 -10.34 -9.89 -2.03
N GLU A 75 -10.55 -8.75 -2.70
CA GLU A 75 -9.49 -7.80 -3.02
C GLU A 75 -9.26 -6.84 -1.87
N HIS A 76 -8.00 -6.52 -1.63
CA HIS A 76 -7.59 -5.66 -0.53
C HIS A 76 -7.20 -4.28 -1.04
N PHE A 77 -7.64 -3.26 -0.34
CA PHE A 77 -7.41 -1.87 -0.72
C PHE A 77 -6.92 -1.06 0.46
N MET A 78 -6.16 -0.02 0.15
CA MET A 78 -5.71 0.92 1.15
C MET A 78 -5.52 2.32 0.59
N ILE A 79 -5.77 3.31 1.46
CA ILE A 79 -5.34 4.69 1.21
C ILE A 79 -4.04 4.92 1.98
N VAL A 80 -2.99 5.31 1.25
CA VAL A 80 -1.71 5.71 1.82
C VAL A 80 -1.42 7.16 1.51
N ASN A 81 -0.64 7.80 2.37
CA ASN A 81 -0.10 9.11 2.09
C ASN A 81 1.21 8.98 1.29
N ASP A 82 1.46 9.89 0.36
CA ASP A 82 2.66 9.95 -0.49
C ASP A 82 3.97 9.87 0.28
N LYS A 83 4.03 10.45 1.49
CA LYS A 83 5.19 10.38 2.38
C LYS A 83 5.57 8.96 2.80
N ASN A 84 4.66 8.00 2.69
CA ASN A 84 4.91 6.60 3.01
C ASN A 84 5.33 5.78 1.79
N ILE A 85 5.26 6.35 0.58
CA ILE A 85 5.62 5.67 -0.66
C ILE A 85 7.14 5.70 -0.79
N LEU A 86 7.73 4.52 -0.94
CA LEU A 86 9.18 4.32 -0.97
C LEU A 86 9.72 4.37 -2.39
N ALA A 87 9.00 3.75 -3.33
CA ALA A 87 9.43 3.64 -4.72
C ALA A 87 8.26 3.34 -5.66
N LYS A 88 8.45 3.70 -6.93
CA LYS A 88 7.71 3.11 -8.05
C LYS A 88 8.44 1.88 -8.56
N LEU A 89 7.67 0.85 -8.90
CA LEU A 89 8.16 -0.38 -9.49
C LEU A 89 7.95 -0.29 -11.01
N ASN A 90 8.96 -0.74 -11.76
CA ASN A 90 8.92 -0.82 -13.22
C ASN A 90 8.28 -2.13 -13.69
#